data_AF-F4YTZ0-F1
#
_entry.id   AF-F4YTZ0-F1
#
_cell.length_a   1.000
_cell.length_b   1.000
_cell.length_c   1.000
_cell.angle_alpha   90.00
_cell.angle_beta   90.00
_cell.angle_gamma   90.00
#
_symmetry.space_group_name_H-M   'P 1'
#
loop_
_entity.id
_entity.type
_entity.pdbx_description
1 polymer ?
#
loop_
_entity_poly.entity_id
_entity_poly.type
_entity_poly.pdbx_seq_one_letter_code
_entity_poly.pdbx_strand_id
1 'polypeptide(L)'
;MTQSHGFYTPLRYPGGKGKLADYVEKVLELNGLFGGTYVEPYAGGAAVAMELLIRGLVKRIHINDLNPAVHAFWSAVLTDAERLIRRI
;
A
#
# COMPACT_ATOMS: atom_id res chain seq x y z
N MET A 1 -19.44 6.16 -12.34
CA MET A 1 -18.41 5.26 -12.90
C MET A 1 -17.81 4.50 -11.74
N THR A 2 -18.03 3.20 -11.64
CA THR A 2 -17.44 2.38 -10.58
C THR A 2 -15.94 2.23 -10.89
N GLN A 3 -15.09 2.87 -10.09
CA GLN A 3 -13.63 2.69 -10.20
C GLN A 3 -13.32 1.20 -10.00
N SER A 4 -12.58 0.58 -10.93
CA SER A 4 -12.14 -0.79 -10.71
C SER A 4 -11.11 -0.79 -9.58
N HIS A 5 -11.36 -1.57 -8.54
CA HIS A 5 -10.39 -1.78 -7.47
C HIS A 5 -9.26 -2.64 -8.03
N GLY A 6 -8.11 -2.02 -8.28
CA GLY A 6 -6.91 -2.74 -8.70
C GLY A 6 -6.31 -3.53 -7.54
N PHE A 7 -5.84 -4.74 -7.81
CA PHE A 7 -4.99 -5.47 -6.85
C PHE A 7 -3.56 -4.92 -6.97
N TYR A 8 -3.31 -3.81 -6.28
CA TYR A 8 -2.07 -3.04 -6.41
C TYR A 8 -0.91 -3.53 -5.53
N THR A 9 -1.17 -4.44 -4.59
CA THR A 9 -0.11 -5.03 -3.76
C THR A 9 0.40 -6.36 -4.33
N PRO A 10 1.73 -6.59 -4.37
CA PRO A 10 2.32 -7.86 -4.77
C PRO A 10 2.23 -8.93 -3.67
N LEU A 11 1.88 -8.57 -2.43
CA LEU A 11 1.85 -9.49 -1.30
C LEU A 11 0.41 -9.88 -0.93
N ARG A 12 0.01 -11.12 -1.25
CA ARG A 12 -1.22 -11.69 -0.68
C ARG A 12 -0.99 -11.95 0.81
N TYR A 13 -1.68 -11.18 1.65
CA TYR A 13 -1.61 -11.29 3.10
C TYR A 13 -3.02 -11.36 3.70
N PRO A 14 -3.26 -12.17 4.76
CA PRO A 14 -4.56 -12.26 5.41
C PRO A 14 -5.09 -10.89 5.85
N GLY A 15 -6.40 -10.69 5.69
CA GLY A 15 -7.06 -9.45 6.10
C GLY A 15 -6.89 -8.28 5.14
N GLY A 16 -6.60 -8.53 3.86
CA GLY A 16 -6.44 -7.51 2.82
C GLY A 16 -7.58 -6.48 2.80
N LYS A 17 -7.21 -5.22 3.05
CA LYS A 17 -8.15 -4.09 3.22
C LYS A 17 -8.25 -3.20 1.99
N GLY A 18 -7.97 -3.71 0.79
CA GLY A 18 -7.99 -2.89 -0.44
C GLY A 18 -9.32 -2.15 -0.64
N LYS A 19 -10.46 -2.80 -0.32
CA LYS A 19 -11.78 -2.15 -0.35
C LYS A 19 -11.95 -0.94 0.58
N LEU A 20 -11.04 -0.75 1.53
CA LEU A 20 -11.03 0.42 2.42
C LEU A 20 -10.35 1.62 1.77
N ALA A 21 -9.63 1.47 0.66
CA ALA A 21 -8.94 2.56 -0.02
C ALA A 21 -9.91 3.68 -0.43
N ASP A 22 -11.10 3.35 -0.93
CA ASP A 22 -12.13 4.34 -1.29
C ASP A 22 -12.64 5.12 -0.06
N TYR A 23 -12.75 4.47 1.11
CA TYR A 23 -13.08 5.16 2.35
C TYR A 23 -11.97 6.13 2.74
N VAL A 24 -10.71 5.70 2.68
CA VAL A 24 -9.56 6.55 3.00
C VAL A 24 -9.41 7.70 2.01
N GLU A 25 -9.65 7.48 0.73
CA GLU A 25 -9.72 8.55 -0.28
C GLU A 25 -10.72 9.63 0.14
N LYS A 26 -11.92 9.23 0.58
CA LYS A 26 -12.93 10.19 1.01
C LYS A 26 -12.49 10.97 2.25
N VAL A 27 -11.80 10.32 3.18
CA VAL A 27 -11.19 10.99 4.35
C VAL A 27 -10.13 11.99 3.89
N LEU A 28 -9.27 11.65 2.94
CA LEU A 28 -8.26 12.57 2.42
C LEU A 28 -8.91 13.78 1.74
N GLU A 29 -9.92 13.56 0.91
CA GLU A 29 -10.66 14.62 0.20
C GLU A 29 -11.30 15.61 1.19
N LEU A 30 -12.07 15.11 2.15
CA LEU A 30 -12.80 15.94 3.12
C LEU A 30 -11.88 16.77 4.01
N ASN A 31 -10.62 16.37 4.15
CA ASN A 31 -9.64 17.06 4.98
C ASN A 31 -8.58 17.81 4.16
N GLY A 32 -8.70 17.86 2.82
CA GLY A 32 -7.74 18.54 1.95
C GLY A 32 -6.32 17.94 1.99
N LEU A 33 -6.21 16.62 2.22
CA LEU A 33 -4.94 15.91 2.42
C LEU A 33 -4.39 15.23 1.16
N PHE A 34 -5.03 15.43 0.01
CA PHE A 34 -4.52 14.90 -1.26
C PHE A 34 -3.10 15.40 -1.58
N GLY A 35 -2.28 14.48 -2.10
CA GLY A 35 -0.86 14.72 -2.34
C GLY A 35 0.01 14.75 -1.07
N GLY A 36 -0.56 14.41 0.09
CA GLY A 36 0.15 14.31 1.36
C GLY A 36 0.96 13.01 1.52
N THR A 37 1.23 12.66 2.78
CA THR A 37 1.92 11.43 3.19
C THR A 37 0.96 10.54 3.97
N TYR A 38 0.82 9.28 3.56
CA TYR A 38 0.03 8.28 4.27
C TYR A 38 0.94 7.37 5.12
N VAL A 39 0.54 7.04 6.34
CA VAL A 39 1.33 6.19 7.25
C VAL A 39 0.48 5.00 7.69
N GLU A 40 0.97 3.79 7.48
CA GLU A 40 0.28 2.52 7.79
C GLU A 40 1.16 1.64 8.70
N PRO A 41 1.01 1.74 10.04
CA PRO A 41 1.87 1.02 10.99
C PRO A 41 1.68 -0.50 11.04
N TYR A 42 0.57 -1.00 10.49
CA TYR A 42 0.15 -2.41 10.46
C TYR A 42 -0.13 -2.84 9.02
N ALA A 43 0.88 -2.71 8.17
CA ALA A 43 0.70 -2.78 6.74
C ALA A 43 0.27 -4.17 6.26
N GLY A 44 0.87 -5.24 6.78
CA GLY A 44 0.75 -6.57 6.19
C GLY A 44 1.05 -6.52 4.68
N GLY A 45 0.01 -6.67 3.87
CA GLY A 45 0.08 -6.51 2.41
C GLY A 45 0.03 -5.06 1.90
N ALA A 46 -0.05 -4.03 2.75
CA ALA A 46 -0.07 -2.61 2.38
C ALA A 46 -1.10 -2.23 1.29
N ALA A 47 -2.24 -2.95 1.24
CA ALA A 47 -3.19 -2.82 0.14
C ALA A 47 -3.74 -1.40 0.00
N VAL A 48 -4.03 -0.73 1.12
CA VAL A 48 -4.53 0.65 1.14
C VAL A 48 -3.41 1.62 0.74
N ALA A 49 -2.24 1.57 1.39
CA ALA A 49 -1.13 2.44 1.05
C ALA A 49 -0.73 2.36 -0.43
N MET A 50 -0.62 1.15 -0.99
CA MET A 50 -0.26 0.94 -2.39
C MET A 50 -1.33 1.50 -3.34
N GLU A 51 -2.61 1.30 -3.03
CA GLU A 51 -3.69 1.82 -3.85
C GLU A 51 -3.72 3.36 -3.85
N LEU A 52 -3.58 3.99 -2.68
CA LEU A 52 -3.51 5.45 -2.58
C LEU A 52 -2.30 6.03 -3.33
N LEU A 53 -1.14 5.36 -3.25
CA LEU A 53 0.08 5.79 -3.92
C LEU A 53 -0.04 5.65 -5.44
N ILE A 54 -0.46 4.48 -5.94
CA ILE A 54 -0.53 4.20 -7.38
C ILE A 54 -1.63 5.02 -8.06
N ARG A 55 -2.75 5.28 -7.38
CA ARG A 55 -3.80 6.20 -7.86
C ARG A 55 -3.41 7.67 -7.79
N GLY A 56 -2.23 8.00 -7.23
CA GLY A 56 -1.74 9.37 -7.12
C GLY A 56 -2.46 10.23 -6.07
N LEU A 57 -3.23 9.62 -5.17
CA LEU A 57 -3.98 10.30 -4.12
C LEU A 57 -3.06 10.85 -3.02
N VAL A 58 -1.93 10.18 -2.81
CA VAL A 58 -0.85 10.61 -1.91
C VAL A 58 0.49 10.57 -2.63
N LYS A 59 1.46 11.40 -2.22
CA LYS A 59 2.79 11.46 -2.84
C LYS A 59 3.80 10.51 -2.20
N ARG A 60 3.53 10.09 -0.96
CA ARG A 60 4.44 9.25 -0.17
C ARG A 60 3.66 8.35 0.75
N ILE A 61 4.17 7.15 0.94
CA ILE A 61 3.69 6.23 1.96
C ILE A 61 4.84 5.86 2.91
N HIS A 62 4.52 5.69 4.19
CA HIS A 62 5.36 4.99 5.15
C HIS A 62 4.58 3.79 5.65
N ILE A 63 5.12 2.60 5.42
CA ILE A 63 4.52 1.35 5.88
C ILE A 63 5.44 0.70 6.91
N ASN A 64 4.85 0.07 7.91
CA ASN A 64 5.55 -0.71 8.92
C ASN A 64 4.74 -1.98 9.21
N ASP A 65 5.42 -3.03 9.67
CA ASP A 65 4.77 -4.19 10.25
C ASP A 65 5.69 -4.79 11.31
N LEU A 66 5.12 -5.37 12.37
CA LEU A 66 5.89 -6.02 13.42
C LEU A 66 6.49 -7.36 12.94
N ASN A 67 5.85 -8.02 11.97
CA ASN A 67 6.29 -9.31 11.48
C ASN A 67 7.61 -9.15 10.67
N PRO A 68 8.73 -9.73 11.11
CA PRO A 68 10.01 -9.60 10.41
C PRO A 68 9.98 -10.11 8.97
N ALA A 69 9.15 -11.11 8.67
CA ALA A 69 9.01 -11.63 7.31
C ALA A 69 8.29 -10.66 6.37
N VAL A 70 7.28 -9.94 6.88
CA VAL A 70 6.58 -8.89 6.13
C VAL A 70 7.54 -7.72 5.88
N HIS A 71 8.26 -7.29 6.92
CA HIS A 71 9.30 -6.28 6.79
C HIS A 71 10.36 -6.69 5.74
N ALA A 72 10.90 -7.91 5.82
CA ALA A 72 11.91 -8.40 4.91
C ALA A 72 11.41 -8.43 3.45
N PHE A 73 10.16 -8.81 3.21
CA PHE A 73 9.54 -8.75 1.90
C PHE A 73 9.54 -7.32 1.35
N TRP A 74 8.98 -6.36 2.09
CA TRP A 74 8.90 -4.97 1.63
C TRP A 74 10.27 -4.32 1.47
N SER A 75 11.23 -4.66 2.34
CA SER A 75 12.62 -4.24 2.17
C SER A 75 13.19 -4.80 0.86
N ALA A 76 13.00 -6.08 0.56
CA ALA A 76 13.49 -6.69 -0.69
C ALA A 76 12.84 -6.06 -1.94
N VAL A 77 11.54 -5.73 -1.89
CA VAL A 77 10.85 -5.00 -2.98
C VAL A 77 11.52 -3.65 -3.25
N LEU A 78 11.99 -2.94 -2.22
CA LEU A 78 12.60 -1.62 -2.38
C LEU A 78 14.09 -1.67 -2.75
N THR A 79 14.83 -2.66 -2.24
CA THR A 79 16.31 -2.63 -2.32
C THR A 79 16.91 -3.74 -3.18
N ASP A 80 16.16 -4.80 -3.51
CA ASP A 80 16.64 -5.97 -4.26
C ASP A 80 15.57 -6.55 -5.21
N ALA A 81 14.76 -5.66 -5.81
CA ALA A 81 13.59 -6.02 -6.62
C ALA A 81 13.93 -6.99 -7.76
N GLU A 82 15.04 -6.74 -8.46
CA GLU A 82 15.52 -7.57 -9.58
C GLU A 82 15.80 -9.02 -9.18
N ARG A 83 16.44 -9.22 -8.02
CA ARG A 83 16.71 -10.57 -7.53
C ARG A 83 15.45 -11.22 -6.99
N LEU A 84 14.56 -10.45 -6.35
CA LEU A 84 13.27 -10.94 -5.89
C LEU A 84 12.46 -11.48 -7.08
N ILE A 85 12.35 -10.70 -8.17
CA ILE A 85 11.66 -11.09 -9.41
C ILE A 85 12.26 -12.36 -10.03
N ARG A 86 13.59 -12.52 -10.05
CA ARG A 86 14.24 -13.74 -10.59
C ARG A 86 13.97 -15.02 -9.78
N ARG A 87 13.42 -14.91 -8.57
CA ARG A 87 13.21 -16.05 -7.65
C ARG A 87 11.75 -16.46 -7.50
N ILE A 88 10.84 -15.77 -8.18
CA ILE A 88 9.39 -16.04 -8.21
C ILE A 88 8.96 -16.38 -9.63
#